data_AF-A0A6C0C1I6-F1
#
_entry.id   AF-A0A6C0C1I6-F1
#
_cell.length_a   1.000
_cell.length_b   1.000
_cell.length_c   1.000
_cell.angle_alpha   90.00
_cell.angle_beta   90.00
_cell.angle_gamma   90.00
#
_symmetry.space_group_name_H-M   'P 1'
#
loop_
_entity.id
_entity.type
_entity.pdbx_description
1 polymer ?
#
loop_
_entity_poly.entity_id
_entity_poly.type
_entity_poly.pdbx_seq_one_letter_code
_entity_poly.pdbx_strand_id
1 'polypeptide(L)'
;MPKPKDMSLYNKVKTRVYKRIPKHSAYRSGVVVSSYKKAFSKKYGKRKKPYSGKRTKKRGLGRWFKEKWVNQRGKVGYKYKSDIYRPSKRITRKTPTTHKELSRKQVKRARSEKRRTGRVKRFKKGGMPPKEKKTPKEKKTPKTTPKTLMAIRREREKKIQYLKNQGMKDPNQFDLINYDPDQQGGRKMKESIVKMQRGPFPKKYTAIVRNKKTKKTRKIHFGDRRYQQYKDRTKLKLYKNKNHGTRRRMQNYFSRHSGTKKRGKAIKKERRKSKGFYNAKILSHEYLW
;
A
#
# COMPACT_ATOMS: atom_id res chain seq x y z
N MET A 1 -14.04 27.79 -12.34
CA MET A 1 -12.94 28.39 -11.52
C MET A 1 -13.22 29.88 -11.37
N PRO A 2 -12.68 30.58 -10.36
CA PRO A 2 -12.88 32.02 -10.23
C PRO A 2 -12.41 32.76 -11.50
N LYS A 3 -13.21 33.71 -11.99
CA LYS A 3 -12.90 34.51 -13.19
C LYS A 3 -12.37 35.89 -12.78
N PRO A 4 -11.34 36.44 -13.45
CA PRO A 4 -10.92 37.83 -13.24
C PRO A 4 -12.08 38.78 -13.57
N LYS A 5 -12.28 39.84 -12.77
CA LYS A 5 -13.30 40.85 -13.07
C LYS A 5 -12.89 41.79 -14.21
N ASP A 6 -11.60 42.11 -14.27
CA ASP A 6 -11.00 42.90 -15.34
C ASP A 6 -10.07 41.99 -16.15
N MET A 7 -10.55 41.54 -17.31
CA MET A 7 -9.83 40.60 -18.18
C MET A 7 -8.68 41.27 -18.93
N SER A 8 -8.85 42.52 -19.36
CA SER A 8 -7.81 43.28 -20.07
C SER A 8 -6.58 43.50 -19.17
N LEU A 9 -6.80 43.97 -17.94
CA LEU A 9 -5.74 44.11 -16.95
C LEU A 9 -5.06 42.77 -16.62
N TYR A 10 -5.85 41.70 -16.50
CA TYR A 10 -5.33 40.36 -16.25
C TYR A 10 -4.41 39.88 -17.39
N ASN A 11 -4.83 40.05 -18.65
CA ASN A 11 -4.06 39.65 -19.81
C ASN A 11 -2.76 40.47 -19.94
N LYS A 12 -2.80 41.80 -19.70
CA LYS A 12 -1.61 42.66 -19.67
C LYS A 12 -0.60 42.24 -18.60
N VAL A 13 -1.07 41.88 -17.41
CA VAL A 13 -0.20 41.35 -16.34
C VAL A 13 0.35 39.97 -16.72
N LYS A 14 -0.49 39.10 -17.30
CA LYS A 14 -0.11 37.76 -17.72
C LYS A 14 1.00 37.78 -18.77
N THR A 15 0.89 38.62 -19.80
CA THR A 15 1.93 38.75 -20.84
C THR A 15 3.25 39.20 -20.25
N ARG A 16 3.24 40.24 -19.40
CA ARG A 16 4.45 40.73 -18.71
C ARG A 16 5.12 39.65 -17.85
N VAL A 17 4.34 38.92 -17.05
CA VAL A 17 4.88 37.84 -16.22
C VAL A 17 5.41 36.68 -17.06
N TYR A 18 4.78 36.37 -18.19
CA TYR A 18 5.20 35.30 -19.08
C TYR A 18 6.51 35.63 -19.80
N LYS A 19 6.70 36.89 -20.22
CA LYS A 19 8.00 37.38 -20.74
C LYS A 19 9.12 37.20 -19.70
N ARG A 20 8.87 37.60 -18.44
CA ARG A 20 9.86 37.46 -17.35
C ARG A 20 10.11 36.02 -16.91
N ILE A 21 9.09 35.15 -16.96
CA ILE A 21 9.18 33.75 -16.52
C ILE A 21 8.65 32.85 -17.65
N PRO A 22 9.47 32.56 -18.67
CA PRO A 22 9.02 31.81 -19.85
C PRO A 22 8.66 30.35 -19.51
N LYS A 23 9.34 29.74 -18.53
CA LYS A 23 9.09 28.35 -18.12
C LYS A 23 7.75 28.22 -17.40
N HIS A 24 6.87 27.35 -17.92
CA HIS A 24 5.57 27.09 -17.32
C HIS A 24 5.70 26.42 -15.94
N SER A 25 5.15 27.05 -14.90
CA SER A 25 5.13 26.51 -13.54
C SER A 25 3.94 26.99 -12.73
N ALA A 26 3.64 26.27 -11.64
CA ALA A 26 2.65 26.70 -10.66
C ALA A 26 3.07 28.01 -9.98
N TYR A 27 4.38 28.19 -9.72
CA TYR A 27 4.92 29.45 -9.21
C TYR A 27 4.65 30.62 -10.16
N ARG A 28 4.92 30.47 -11.47
CA ARG A 28 4.59 31.48 -12.47
C ARG A 28 3.12 31.88 -12.43
N SER A 29 2.23 30.88 -12.39
CA SER A 29 0.79 31.11 -12.29
C SER A 29 0.42 31.86 -11.00
N GLY A 30 1.11 31.56 -9.89
CA GLY A 30 0.97 32.30 -8.63
C GLY A 30 1.39 33.76 -8.73
N VAL A 31 2.50 34.03 -9.43
CA VAL A 31 2.96 35.40 -9.69
C VAL A 31 1.93 36.17 -10.52
N VAL A 32 1.35 35.58 -11.57
CA VAL A 32 0.28 36.23 -12.34
C VAL A 32 -0.88 36.63 -11.43
N VAL A 33 -1.38 35.70 -10.61
CA VAL A 33 -2.51 35.96 -9.70
C VAL A 33 -2.15 37.03 -8.65
N SER A 34 -0.94 36.98 -8.09
CA SER A 34 -0.48 37.96 -7.10
C SER A 34 -0.34 39.36 -7.71
N SER A 35 0.36 39.47 -8.83
CA SER A 35 0.56 40.72 -9.56
C SER A 35 -0.77 41.31 -10.02
N TYR A 36 -1.70 40.49 -10.51
CA TYR A 36 -3.02 40.96 -10.91
C TYR A 36 -3.80 41.51 -9.72
N LYS A 37 -3.81 40.82 -8.58
CA LYS A 37 -4.48 41.34 -7.37
C LYS A 37 -3.89 42.67 -6.91
N LYS A 38 -2.57 42.83 -6.95
CA LYS A 38 -1.89 44.09 -6.61
C LYS A 38 -2.28 45.20 -7.58
N ALA A 39 -2.23 44.93 -8.89
CA ALA A 39 -2.61 45.91 -9.92
C ALA A 39 -4.10 46.29 -9.85
N PHE A 40 -4.98 45.30 -9.65
CA PHE A 40 -6.41 45.50 -9.49
C PHE A 40 -6.71 46.35 -8.25
N SER A 41 -6.07 46.05 -7.11
CA SER A 41 -6.23 46.85 -5.89
C SER A 41 -5.70 48.28 -6.04
N LYS A 42 -4.68 48.50 -6.88
CA LYS A 42 -4.17 49.84 -7.21
C LYS A 42 -5.19 50.62 -8.06
N LYS A 43 -5.82 49.97 -9.04
CA LYS A 43 -6.79 50.60 -9.96
C LYS A 43 -8.18 50.82 -9.35
N TYR A 44 -8.67 49.87 -8.56
CA TYR A 44 -10.06 49.81 -8.11
C TYR A 44 -10.23 49.92 -6.58
N GLY A 45 -9.13 50.07 -5.84
CA GLY A 45 -9.12 50.12 -4.38
C GLY A 45 -9.21 48.75 -3.70
N LYS A 46 -8.94 48.71 -2.38
CA LYS A 46 -8.85 47.49 -1.57
C LYS A 46 -10.21 46.82 -1.29
N ARG A 47 -11.31 47.58 -1.32
CA ARG A 47 -12.67 47.10 -1.04
C ARG A 47 -13.20 46.17 -2.15
N LYS A 48 -12.82 46.41 -3.41
CA LYS A 48 -13.32 45.64 -4.55
C LYS A 48 -12.58 44.30 -4.69
N LYS A 49 -13.34 43.22 -4.89
CA LYS A 49 -12.80 41.86 -5.07
C LYS A 49 -12.31 41.63 -6.51
N PRO A 50 -11.05 41.23 -6.74
CA PRO A 50 -10.46 41.09 -8.09
C PRO A 50 -10.98 39.89 -8.89
N TYR A 51 -11.61 38.90 -8.25
CA TYR A 51 -12.15 37.72 -8.90
C TYR A 51 -13.62 37.52 -8.51
N SER A 52 -14.43 37.03 -9.44
CA SER A 52 -15.80 36.57 -9.22
C SER A 52 -15.85 35.04 -9.11
N GLY A 53 -16.84 34.53 -8.35
CA GLY A 53 -17.12 33.10 -8.19
C GLY A 53 -16.56 32.43 -6.93
N LYS A 54 -17.02 31.18 -6.68
CA LYS A 54 -16.70 30.41 -5.47
C LYS A 54 -15.22 30.03 -5.41
N ARG A 55 -14.53 30.40 -4.32
CA ARG A 55 -13.11 30.08 -4.06
C ARG A 55 -13.01 28.82 -3.21
N THR A 56 -12.30 27.80 -3.71
CA THR A 56 -12.04 26.57 -2.94
C THR A 56 -10.56 26.43 -2.59
N LYS A 57 -10.30 26.01 -1.35
CA LYS A 57 -8.96 25.68 -0.83
C LYS A 57 -8.55 24.24 -1.21
N LYS A 58 -9.47 23.41 -1.72
CA LYS A 58 -9.29 21.97 -1.96
C LYS A 58 -8.93 21.61 -3.42
N ARG A 59 -8.87 22.58 -4.34
CA ARG A 59 -8.57 22.34 -5.77
C ARG A 59 -7.64 23.42 -6.34
N GLY A 60 -7.05 23.13 -7.51
CA GLY A 60 -6.26 24.08 -8.29
C GLY A 60 -5.01 24.63 -7.59
N LEU A 61 -4.63 25.85 -7.97
CA LEU A 61 -3.43 26.54 -7.51
C LEU A 61 -3.46 26.83 -5.99
N GLY A 62 -4.63 27.17 -5.44
CA GLY A 62 -4.80 27.39 -4.01
C GLY A 62 -4.50 26.15 -3.17
N ARG A 63 -4.90 24.96 -3.63
CA ARG A 63 -4.50 23.69 -3.00
C ARG A 63 -2.99 23.49 -3.10
N TRP A 64 -2.43 23.70 -4.29
CA TRP A 64 -1.02 23.48 -4.56
C TRP A 64 -0.11 24.31 -3.62
N PHE A 65 -0.42 25.58 -3.37
CA PHE A 65 0.31 26.39 -2.39
C PHE A 65 0.15 25.88 -0.94
N LYS A 66 -1.05 25.46 -0.55
CA LYS A 66 -1.32 24.92 0.80
C LYS A 66 -0.60 23.60 1.09
N GLU A 67 -0.32 22.82 0.05
CA GLU A 67 0.41 21.55 0.18
C GLU A 67 1.87 21.74 0.62
N LYS A 68 2.43 22.96 0.54
CA LYS A 68 3.82 23.33 0.89
C LYS A 68 4.84 22.39 0.25
N TRP A 69 5.22 22.68 -0.99
CA TRP A 69 6.14 21.87 -1.77
C TRP A 69 7.60 22.16 -1.39
N VAL A 70 8.27 21.16 -0.83
CA VAL A 70 9.66 21.26 -0.35
C VAL A 70 10.51 20.11 -0.90
N ASN A 71 11.83 20.29 -0.88
CA ASN A 71 12.76 19.21 -1.17
C ASN A 71 12.86 18.23 0.03
N GLN A 72 13.62 17.15 -0.12
CA GLN A 72 13.81 16.14 0.92
C GLN A 72 14.45 16.67 2.21
N ARG A 73 15.06 17.86 2.18
CA ARG A 73 15.66 18.54 3.34
C ARG A 73 14.69 19.51 4.02
N GLY A 74 13.46 19.63 3.51
CA GLY A 74 12.48 20.60 4.01
C GLY A 74 12.69 22.03 3.51
N LYS A 75 13.69 22.28 2.65
CA LYS A 75 13.99 23.61 2.09
C LYS A 75 13.31 23.83 0.74
N VAL A 76 13.13 25.09 0.36
CA VAL A 76 12.73 25.51 -0.99
C VAL A 76 14.02 25.87 -1.77
N GLY A 77 14.02 25.64 -3.08
CA GLY A 77 15.22 25.71 -3.93
C GLY A 77 15.85 24.35 -4.23
N TYR A 78 16.50 24.27 -5.40
CA TYR A 78 17.34 23.14 -5.78
C TYR A 78 18.77 23.47 -5.35
N LYS A 79 19.40 22.60 -4.54
CA LYS A 79 20.88 22.63 -4.36
C LYS A 79 21.55 21.59 -5.23
N TYR A 80 20.87 20.46 -5.45
CA TYR A 80 21.39 19.36 -6.24
C TYR A 80 20.39 18.93 -7.32
N LYS A 81 20.89 18.50 -8.48
CA LYS A 81 20.07 17.88 -9.54
C LYS A 81 19.22 16.71 -9.03
N SER A 82 19.73 16.00 -8.02
CA SER A 82 19.05 14.88 -7.37
C SER A 82 17.91 15.27 -6.42
N ASP A 83 17.68 16.56 -6.15
CA ASP A 83 16.66 17.00 -5.19
C ASP A 83 15.25 16.65 -5.68
N ILE A 84 14.47 16.05 -4.79
CA ILE A 84 13.12 15.58 -5.10
C ILE A 84 12.08 16.45 -4.37
N TYR A 85 11.12 16.97 -5.12
CA TYR A 85 10.05 17.80 -4.59
C TYR A 85 8.79 17.00 -4.33
N ARG A 86 8.25 17.15 -3.12
CA ARG A 86 6.97 16.57 -2.70
C ARG A 86 6.25 17.50 -1.72
N PRO A 87 4.93 17.38 -1.61
CA PRO A 87 4.16 18.15 -0.65
C PRO A 87 4.57 17.77 0.79
N SER A 88 4.71 18.77 1.65
CA SER A 88 4.93 18.57 3.08
C SER A 88 3.62 18.27 3.81
N LYS A 89 2.51 18.88 3.34
CA LYS A 89 1.18 18.77 3.95
C LYS A 89 0.20 18.09 2.98
N ARG A 90 -0.58 17.13 3.49
CA ARG A 90 -1.69 16.50 2.76
C ARG A 90 -2.96 17.33 2.94
N ILE A 91 -3.46 17.93 1.87
CA ILE A 91 -4.69 18.75 1.91
C ILE A 91 -5.92 17.94 1.46
N THR A 92 -5.75 17.05 0.48
CA THR A 92 -6.84 16.20 -0.04
C THR A 92 -6.34 14.80 -0.39
N ARG A 93 -7.27 13.86 -0.66
CA ARG A 93 -6.94 12.54 -1.25
C ARG A 93 -6.23 12.64 -2.61
N LYS A 94 -6.42 13.75 -3.32
CA LYS A 94 -5.73 14.03 -4.60
C LYS A 94 -4.30 14.55 -4.39
N THR A 95 -3.92 14.98 -3.18
CA THR A 95 -2.54 15.37 -2.88
C THR A 95 -1.61 14.18 -3.09
N PRO A 96 -0.47 14.36 -3.79
CA PRO A 96 0.54 13.31 -3.98
C PRO A 96 1.08 12.75 -2.65
N THR A 97 1.88 11.70 -2.73
CA THR A 97 2.60 11.17 -1.56
C THR A 97 3.50 12.27 -0.98
N THR A 98 3.34 12.54 0.31
CA THR A 98 4.09 13.55 1.05
C THR A 98 5.47 13.04 1.44
N HIS A 99 6.40 13.93 1.79
CA HIS A 99 7.72 13.52 2.30
C HIS A 99 7.61 12.67 3.56
N LYS A 100 6.65 12.99 4.45
CA LYS A 100 6.37 12.23 5.67
C LYS A 100 5.86 10.82 5.40
N GLU A 101 5.38 10.54 4.19
CA GLU A 101 4.94 9.20 3.80
C GLU A 101 6.06 8.40 3.11
N LEU A 102 7.13 9.06 2.64
CA LEU A 102 8.23 8.38 1.98
C LEU A 102 9.23 7.81 2.97
N SER A 103 9.58 6.53 2.80
CA SER A 103 10.71 5.94 3.53
C SER A 103 12.05 6.50 3.05
N ARG A 104 13.06 6.50 3.93
CA ARG A 104 14.45 6.87 3.60
C ARG A 104 14.97 6.12 2.36
N LYS A 105 14.65 4.83 2.23
CA LYS A 105 15.02 4.00 1.07
C LYS A 105 14.36 4.48 -0.23
N GLN A 106 13.08 4.85 -0.19
CA GLN A 106 12.39 5.40 -1.37
C GLN A 106 12.96 6.76 -1.77
N VAL A 107 13.27 7.62 -0.80
CA VAL A 107 13.93 8.91 -1.05
C VAL A 107 15.30 8.68 -1.68
N LYS A 108 16.16 7.82 -1.11
CA LYS A 108 17.49 7.50 -1.67
C LYS A 108 17.39 7.00 -3.11
N ARG A 109 16.52 6.02 -3.36
CA ARG A 109 16.28 5.47 -4.71
C ARG A 109 15.83 6.53 -5.70
N ALA A 110 14.88 7.37 -5.31
CA ALA A 110 14.37 8.44 -6.16
C ALA A 110 15.42 9.50 -6.47
N ARG A 111 16.26 9.86 -5.50
CA ARG A 111 17.39 10.78 -5.70
C ARG A 111 18.42 10.20 -6.68
N SER A 112 18.77 8.91 -6.55
CA SER A 112 19.67 8.23 -7.49
C SER A 112 19.07 8.17 -8.89
N GLU A 113 17.77 7.85 -9.01
CA GLU A 113 17.08 7.83 -10.31
C GLU A 113 17.07 9.22 -10.96
N LYS A 114 16.70 10.26 -10.21
CA LYS A 114 16.67 11.64 -10.71
C LYS A 114 18.04 12.12 -11.16
N ARG A 115 19.10 11.72 -10.46
CA ARG A 115 20.47 12.05 -10.84
C ARG A 115 20.82 11.46 -12.21
N ARG A 116 20.47 10.19 -12.44
CA ARG A 116 20.78 9.44 -13.66
C ARG A 116 19.91 9.83 -14.85
N THR A 117 18.60 9.99 -14.65
CA THR A 117 17.63 10.16 -15.75
C THR A 117 16.98 11.54 -15.82
N GLY A 118 17.25 12.41 -14.83
CA GLY A 118 16.55 13.69 -14.66
C GLY A 118 15.11 13.57 -14.12
N ARG A 119 14.55 12.36 -14.06
CA ARG A 119 13.15 12.11 -13.69
C ARG A 119 13.02 11.11 -12.54
N VAL A 120 11.86 11.12 -11.89
CA VAL A 120 11.55 10.20 -10.77
C VAL A 120 10.29 9.43 -11.11
N LYS A 121 10.32 8.10 -10.94
CA LYS A 121 9.12 7.28 -11.12
C LYS A 121 8.02 7.64 -10.13
N ARG A 122 6.76 7.37 -10.51
CA ARG A 122 5.59 7.66 -9.68
C ARG A 122 5.66 6.87 -8.36
N PHE A 123 5.57 7.58 -7.24
CA PHE A 123 5.42 6.95 -5.93
C PHE A 123 4.01 6.34 -5.80
N LYS A 124 3.93 5.14 -5.23
CA LYS A 124 2.63 4.49 -4.93
C LYS A 124 1.96 5.24 -3.79
N LYS A 125 0.65 5.52 -3.93
CA LYS A 125 -0.16 6.07 -2.83
C LYS A 125 -0.30 5.00 -1.73
N GLY A 126 -0.17 5.38 -0.47
CA GLY A 126 -0.30 4.47 0.67
C GLY A 126 0.98 3.76 1.11
N GLY A 127 2.16 4.20 0.63
CA GLY A 127 3.41 3.88 1.32
C GLY A 127 3.44 4.71 2.59
N MET A 128 3.04 4.14 3.72
CA MET A 128 3.38 4.68 5.03
C MET A 128 4.89 4.44 5.23
N PRO A 129 5.66 5.34 5.84
CA PRO A 129 7.04 5.02 6.19
C PRO A 129 7.00 3.82 7.14
N PRO A 130 7.98 2.91 7.09
CA PRO A 130 8.23 2.07 8.25
C PRO A 130 8.32 3.01 9.46
N LYS A 131 7.48 2.81 10.48
CA LYS A 131 7.73 3.40 11.80
C LYS A 131 9.21 3.13 12.09
N GLU A 132 9.97 4.17 12.43
CA GLU A 132 11.34 3.98 12.89
C GLU A 132 11.32 2.85 13.92
N LYS A 133 12.05 1.77 13.62
CA LYS A 133 12.41 0.82 14.66
C LYS A 133 13.28 1.62 15.62
N LYS A 134 12.68 2.19 16.66
CA LYS A 134 13.41 2.47 17.88
C LYS A 134 14.04 1.13 18.25
N THR A 135 15.35 1.14 18.50
CA THR A 135 16.04 0.06 19.21
C THR A 135 15.19 -0.34 20.42
N PRO A 136 15.18 -1.62 20.84
CA PRO A 136 14.40 -2.03 22.00
C PRO A 136 15.03 -1.40 23.25
N LYS A 137 14.66 -0.15 23.55
CA LYS A 137 14.53 0.28 24.93
C LYS A 137 13.20 -0.30 25.38
N GLU A 138 13.33 -1.20 26.35
CA GLU A 138 12.30 -1.71 27.25
C GLU A 138 10.97 -0.98 27.10
N LYS A 139 9.98 -1.67 26.54
CA LYS A 139 8.63 -1.12 26.40
C LYS A 139 8.03 -1.02 27.80
N LYS A 140 8.13 0.14 28.44
CA LYS A 140 7.13 0.51 29.44
C LYS A 140 5.77 0.50 28.72
N THR A 141 4.88 -0.34 29.23
CA THR A 141 3.49 -0.46 28.77
C THR A 141 2.85 0.94 28.70
N PRO A 142 1.98 1.22 27.71
CA PRO A 142 1.31 2.51 27.67
C PRO A 142 0.46 2.61 28.95
N LYS A 143 0.72 3.63 29.80
CA LYS A 143 -0.17 3.94 30.92
C LYS A 143 -1.54 4.30 30.32
N THR A 144 -2.48 3.38 30.43
CA THR A 144 -3.89 3.63 30.12
C THR A 144 -4.36 4.76 31.04
N THR A 145 -4.97 5.81 30.48
CA THR A 145 -5.51 6.89 31.30
C THR A 145 -6.62 6.34 32.22
N PRO A 146 -6.79 6.84 33.45
CA PRO A 146 -7.80 6.36 34.39
C PRO A 146 -9.21 6.31 33.78
N LYS A 147 -9.54 7.30 32.93
CA LYS A 147 -10.81 7.38 32.19
C LYS A 147 -11.02 6.20 31.22
N THR A 148 -9.96 5.71 30.59
CA THR A 148 -10.01 4.56 29.66
C THR A 148 -10.09 3.24 30.42
N LEU A 149 -9.40 3.12 31.56
CA LEU A 149 -9.52 1.97 32.46
C LEU A 149 -10.93 1.86 33.05
N MET A 150 -11.53 2.99 33.45
CA MET A 150 -12.92 3.01 33.91
C MET A 150 -13.92 2.63 32.82
N ALA A 151 -13.69 3.07 31.57
CA ALA A 151 -14.54 2.68 30.44
C ALA A 151 -14.46 1.17 30.16
N ILE A 152 -13.25 0.60 30.14
CA ILE A 152 -13.03 -0.84 29.96
C ILE A 152 -13.62 -1.62 31.14
N ARG A 153 -13.49 -1.11 32.37
CA ARG A 153 -14.06 -1.73 33.57
C ARG A 153 -15.59 -1.73 33.53
N ARG A 154 -16.22 -0.60 33.17
CA ARG A 154 -17.68 -0.51 32.97
C ARG A 154 -18.18 -1.44 31.87
N GLU A 155 -17.50 -1.54 30.73
CA GLU A 155 -17.89 -2.50 29.68
C GLU A 155 -17.75 -3.95 30.15
N ARG A 156 -16.70 -4.25 30.92
CA ARG A 156 -16.48 -5.59 31.49
C ARG A 156 -17.53 -5.93 32.55
N GLU A 157 -17.90 -5.00 33.41
CA GLU A 157 -18.94 -5.16 34.43
C GLU A 157 -20.34 -5.35 33.80
N LYS A 158 -20.66 -4.57 32.75
CA LYS A 158 -21.88 -4.78 31.94
C LYS A 158 -21.91 -6.16 31.29
N LYS A 159 -20.77 -6.61 30.74
CA LYS A 159 -20.64 -7.96 30.15
C LYS A 159 -20.81 -9.04 31.21
N ILE A 160 -20.24 -8.87 32.42
CA ILE A 160 -20.39 -9.81 33.53
C ILE A 160 -21.84 -9.88 34.02
N GLN A 161 -22.53 -8.76 34.18
CA GLN A 161 -23.95 -8.76 34.58
C GLN A 161 -24.83 -9.44 33.54
N TYR A 162 -24.63 -9.15 32.26
CA TYR A 162 -25.35 -9.83 31.17
C TYR A 162 -25.16 -11.35 31.23
N LEU A 163 -23.93 -11.83 31.48
CA LEU A 163 -23.61 -13.25 31.56
C LEU A 163 -24.22 -13.93 32.81
N LYS A 164 -24.23 -13.24 33.95
CA LYS A 164 -24.91 -13.72 35.17
C LYS A 164 -26.42 -13.87 34.97
N ASN A 165 -27.07 -12.92 34.28
CA ASN A 165 -28.50 -12.98 33.98
C ASN A 165 -28.86 -14.13 33.01
N GLN A 166 -27.88 -14.64 32.26
CA GLN A 166 -28.03 -15.79 31.35
C GLN A 166 -27.59 -17.12 32.01
N GLY A 167 -27.35 -17.14 33.33
CA GLY A 167 -26.98 -18.35 34.08
C GLY A 167 -25.55 -18.86 33.86
N MET A 168 -24.68 -18.10 33.17
CA MET A 168 -23.30 -18.51 32.90
C MET A 168 -22.35 -18.04 34.01
N LYS A 169 -21.69 -18.98 34.70
CA LYS A 169 -20.81 -18.71 35.86
C LYS A 169 -19.39 -18.22 35.50
N ASP A 170 -18.92 -18.39 34.26
CA ASP A 170 -17.55 -18.02 33.85
C ASP A 170 -17.52 -17.09 32.60
N PRO A 171 -16.95 -15.86 32.70
CA PRO A 171 -16.82 -14.93 31.57
C PRO A 171 -15.96 -15.42 30.40
N ASN A 172 -15.06 -16.39 30.63
CA ASN A 172 -14.25 -17.01 29.57
C ASN A 172 -15.01 -18.05 28.74
N GLN A 173 -16.21 -18.46 29.18
CA GLN A 173 -17.02 -19.42 28.44
C GLN A 173 -17.62 -18.79 27.17
N PHE A 174 -17.91 -17.48 27.18
CA PHE A 174 -18.47 -16.74 26.03
C PHE A 174 -17.50 -16.58 24.86
N ASP A 175 -16.19 -16.49 25.15
CA ASP A 175 -15.15 -16.38 24.13
C ASP A 175 -14.85 -17.75 23.48
N LEU A 176 -15.16 -18.88 24.13
CA LEU A 176 -15.03 -20.22 23.55
C LEU A 176 -16.15 -20.56 22.55
N ILE A 177 -17.36 -20.00 22.72
CA ILE A 177 -18.51 -20.23 21.82
C ILE A 177 -18.36 -19.48 20.48
N ASN A 178 -17.58 -18.39 20.46
CA ASN A 178 -17.35 -17.54 19.29
C ASN A 178 -15.89 -17.59 18.76
N TYR A 179 -15.05 -18.47 19.32
CA TYR A 179 -13.70 -18.73 18.82
C TYR A 179 -13.77 -19.69 17.64
N ASP A 180 -13.72 -19.15 16.41
CA ASP A 180 -13.45 -19.93 15.20
C ASP A 180 -11.93 -20.22 15.11
N PRO A 181 -11.47 -21.45 15.40
CA PRO A 181 -10.04 -21.80 15.38
C PRO A 181 -9.41 -21.63 13.98
N ASP A 182 -10.23 -21.51 12.93
CA ASP A 182 -9.84 -21.41 11.51
C ASP A 182 -9.42 -19.97 11.11
N GLN A 183 -9.46 -18.98 12.02
CA GLN A 183 -9.14 -17.57 11.72
C GLN A 183 -7.64 -17.21 11.77
N GLN A 184 -6.77 -17.99 12.45
CA GLN A 184 -5.34 -17.63 12.62
C GLN A 184 -4.33 -18.71 12.18
N GLY A 185 -4.68 -19.99 12.25
CA GLY A 185 -3.88 -21.12 11.76
C GLY A 185 -4.39 -21.60 10.41
N GLY A 186 -3.54 -21.72 9.38
CA GLY A 186 -4.02 -22.32 8.12
C GLY A 186 -4.44 -23.78 8.36
N ARG A 187 -5.64 -24.17 7.92
CA ARG A 187 -6.22 -25.51 8.09
C ARG A 187 -5.17 -26.63 7.91
N LYS A 188 -5.04 -27.50 8.93
CA LYS A 188 -4.09 -28.62 8.95
C LYS A 188 -4.39 -29.57 7.77
N MET A 189 -3.34 -30.02 7.06
CA MET A 189 -3.52 -30.92 5.93
C MET A 189 -3.93 -32.32 6.41
N LYS A 190 -5.01 -32.83 5.81
CA LYS A 190 -5.55 -34.19 6.03
C LYS A 190 -4.82 -35.25 5.21
N GLU A 191 -3.98 -34.82 4.27
CA GLU A 191 -3.16 -35.69 3.43
C GLU A 191 -1.67 -35.43 3.68
N SER A 192 -0.85 -36.43 3.36
CA SER A 192 0.62 -36.33 3.33
C SER A 192 1.14 -36.73 1.95
N ILE A 193 2.15 -36.02 1.45
CA ILE A 193 2.83 -36.39 0.19
C ILE A 193 3.78 -37.55 0.50
N VAL A 194 3.55 -38.70 -0.13
CA VAL A 194 4.36 -39.91 0.03
C VAL A 194 5.58 -39.85 -0.88
N LYS A 195 5.33 -39.62 -2.17
CA LYS A 195 6.36 -39.60 -3.21
C LYS A 195 6.04 -38.53 -4.24
N MET A 196 7.08 -37.96 -4.84
CA MET A 196 6.98 -37.18 -6.07
C MET A 196 7.77 -37.90 -7.15
N GLN A 197 7.26 -37.87 -8.38
CA GLN A 197 7.93 -38.42 -9.56
C GLN A 197 7.67 -37.53 -10.77
N ARG A 198 8.39 -37.80 -11.87
CA ARG A 198 8.17 -37.11 -13.15
C ARG A 198 6.72 -37.30 -13.61
N GLY A 199 6.09 -36.22 -14.06
CA GLY A 199 4.71 -36.23 -14.53
C GLY A 199 4.56 -36.62 -15.99
N PRO A 200 3.36 -37.08 -16.41
CA PRO A 200 3.05 -37.28 -17.82
C PRO A 200 3.06 -35.94 -18.54
N PHE A 201 3.40 -35.90 -19.83
CA PHE A 201 3.26 -34.66 -20.61
C PHE A 201 1.77 -34.25 -20.69
N PRO A 202 1.42 -32.95 -20.56
CA PRO A 202 2.29 -31.78 -20.42
C PRO A 202 2.67 -31.44 -18.98
N LYS A 203 2.33 -32.26 -17.98
CA LYS A 203 2.58 -32.00 -16.56
C LYS A 203 4.06 -32.20 -16.19
N LYS A 204 4.53 -31.44 -15.19
CA LYS A 204 5.92 -31.54 -14.70
C LYS A 204 6.08 -32.70 -13.73
N TYR A 205 5.24 -32.74 -12.71
CA TYR A 205 5.35 -33.69 -11.62
C TYR A 205 4.03 -34.38 -11.33
N THR A 206 4.13 -35.59 -10.80
CA THR A 206 3.04 -36.30 -10.15
C THR A 206 3.38 -36.44 -8.66
N ALA A 207 2.50 -35.96 -7.79
CA ALA A 207 2.57 -36.23 -6.36
C ALA A 207 1.63 -37.37 -6.01
N ILE A 208 2.15 -38.38 -5.32
CA ILE A 208 1.36 -39.44 -4.69
C ILE A 208 1.05 -38.96 -3.28
N VAL A 209 -0.24 -38.76 -2.99
CA VAL A 209 -0.70 -38.28 -1.68
C VAL A 209 -1.52 -39.36 -0.99
N ARG A 210 -1.34 -39.48 0.33
CA ARG A 210 -2.04 -40.44 1.19
C ARG A 210 -2.94 -39.69 2.15
N ASN A 211 -4.21 -40.10 2.25
CA ASN A 211 -5.12 -39.62 3.27
C ASN A 211 -4.67 -40.16 4.64
N LYS A 212 -4.55 -39.28 5.64
CA LYS A 212 -4.05 -39.68 6.97
C LYS A 212 -5.00 -40.59 7.74
N LYS A 213 -6.32 -40.42 7.53
CA LYS A 213 -7.38 -41.20 8.19
C LYS A 213 -7.61 -42.51 7.45
N THR A 214 -7.99 -42.43 6.18
CA THR A 214 -8.41 -43.63 5.40
C THR A 214 -7.25 -44.43 4.81
N LYS A 215 -6.02 -43.92 4.88
CA LYS A 215 -4.80 -44.49 4.27
C LYS A 215 -4.84 -44.67 2.75
N LYS A 216 -5.97 -44.41 2.08
CA LYS A 216 -6.10 -44.43 0.62
C LYS A 216 -5.14 -43.44 -0.03
N THR A 217 -4.56 -43.83 -1.18
CA THR A 217 -3.64 -43.00 -1.95
C THR A 217 -4.28 -42.51 -3.25
N ARG A 218 -3.80 -41.38 -3.77
CA ARG A 218 -4.19 -40.86 -5.08
C ARG A 218 -3.05 -40.07 -5.72
N LYS A 219 -3.11 -39.94 -7.05
CA LYS A 219 -2.12 -39.21 -7.86
C LYS A 219 -2.63 -37.80 -8.15
N ILE A 220 -1.76 -36.79 -8.01
CA ILE A 220 -2.05 -35.41 -8.40
C ILE A 220 -0.95 -34.91 -9.33
N HIS A 221 -1.31 -34.59 -10.56
CA HIS A 221 -0.38 -33.98 -11.51
C HIS A 221 -0.35 -32.46 -11.37
N PHE A 222 0.83 -31.85 -11.39
CA PHE A 222 0.97 -30.40 -11.24
C PHE A 222 2.18 -29.83 -12.01
N GLY A 223 2.11 -28.52 -12.26
CA GLY A 223 3.01 -27.81 -13.16
C GLY A 223 2.78 -28.19 -14.62
N ASP A 224 3.27 -27.35 -15.54
CA ASP A 224 3.23 -27.61 -16.98
C ASP A 224 4.63 -27.38 -17.56
N ARG A 225 5.10 -28.36 -18.35
CA ARG A 225 6.44 -28.45 -18.94
C ARG A 225 6.68 -27.34 -19.96
N ARG A 226 5.63 -26.81 -20.59
CA ARG A 226 5.73 -25.76 -21.62
C ARG A 226 6.06 -24.40 -21.02
N TYR A 227 5.80 -24.18 -19.72
CA TYR A 227 6.00 -22.87 -19.08
C TYR A 227 7.18 -22.86 -18.12
N GLN A 228 7.82 -21.69 -17.98
CA GLN A 228 8.81 -21.42 -16.93
C GLN A 228 8.14 -21.28 -15.54
N GLN A 229 8.91 -21.47 -14.47
CA GLN A 229 8.46 -21.32 -13.08
C GLN A 229 9.39 -20.42 -12.27
N TYR A 230 8.95 -19.97 -11.08
CA TYR A 230 9.79 -19.10 -10.25
C TYR A 230 11.00 -19.84 -9.70
N LYS A 231 10.76 -20.95 -9.02
CA LYS A 231 11.79 -21.82 -8.45
C LYS A 231 11.20 -23.21 -8.23
N ASP A 232 11.82 -24.20 -8.83
CA ASP A 232 11.62 -25.60 -8.51
C ASP A 232 12.18 -25.90 -7.12
N ARG A 233 11.27 -26.16 -6.18
CA ARG A 233 11.53 -26.51 -4.78
C ARG A 233 11.22 -27.97 -4.51
N THR A 234 10.93 -28.77 -5.53
CA THR A 234 10.82 -30.22 -5.37
C THR A 234 12.18 -30.79 -4.97
N LYS A 235 12.19 -31.95 -4.29
CA LYS A 235 13.44 -32.65 -3.98
C LYS A 235 14.17 -33.10 -5.25
N LEU A 236 13.42 -33.49 -6.29
CA LEU A 236 13.95 -34.01 -7.55
C LEU A 236 14.62 -32.95 -8.44
N LYS A 237 14.16 -31.69 -8.41
CA LYS A 237 14.72 -30.57 -9.19
C LYS A 237 14.81 -30.78 -10.73
N LEU A 238 14.07 -31.75 -11.28
CA LEU A 238 14.07 -32.10 -12.72
C LEU A 238 13.87 -30.92 -13.69
N TYR A 239 13.20 -29.84 -13.27
CA TYR A 239 12.95 -28.67 -14.12
C TYR A 239 13.65 -27.41 -13.62
N LYS A 240 14.71 -27.53 -12.82
CA LYS A 240 15.47 -26.38 -12.29
C LYS A 240 15.97 -25.44 -13.39
N ASN A 241 16.32 -25.96 -14.57
CA ASN A 241 16.72 -25.19 -15.74
C ASN A 241 15.62 -24.22 -16.24
N LYS A 242 14.34 -24.47 -15.95
CA LYS A 242 13.20 -23.60 -16.32
C LYS A 242 12.87 -22.54 -15.25
N ASN A 243 13.72 -22.38 -14.23
CA ASN A 243 13.54 -21.38 -13.18
C ASN A 243 13.92 -19.98 -13.67
N HIS A 244 12.98 -19.03 -13.61
CA HIS A 244 13.24 -17.65 -14.03
C HIS A 244 13.66 -16.72 -12.85
N GLY A 245 13.50 -17.13 -11.58
CA GLY A 245 13.98 -16.39 -10.38
C GLY A 245 13.35 -15.01 -10.12
N THR A 246 12.48 -14.51 -11.00
CA THR A 246 11.90 -13.16 -10.94
C THR A 246 10.79 -13.04 -9.89
N ARG A 247 11.08 -12.43 -8.73
CA ARG A 247 10.12 -12.26 -7.63
C ARG A 247 8.84 -11.51 -8.02
N ARG A 248 8.93 -10.55 -8.97
CA ARG A 248 7.77 -9.82 -9.49
C ARG A 248 6.81 -10.73 -10.25
N ARG A 249 7.32 -11.64 -11.10
CA ARG A 249 6.49 -12.58 -11.87
C ARG A 249 5.78 -13.57 -10.93
N MET A 250 6.47 -14.05 -9.89
CA MET A 250 5.87 -14.85 -8.81
C MET A 250 4.75 -14.10 -8.07
N GLN A 251 4.98 -12.86 -7.66
CA GLN A 251 3.94 -12.05 -6.98
C GLN A 251 2.72 -11.80 -7.88
N ASN A 252 2.94 -11.57 -9.18
CA ASN A 252 1.86 -11.40 -10.14
C ASN A 252 1.06 -12.69 -10.32
N TYR A 253 1.73 -13.85 -10.39
CA TYR A 253 1.09 -15.15 -10.43
C TYR A 253 0.15 -15.35 -9.23
N PHE A 254 0.62 -15.15 -8.00
CA PHE A 254 -0.24 -15.26 -6.80
C PHE A 254 -1.35 -14.21 -6.76
N SER A 255 -1.10 -13.00 -7.27
CA SER A 255 -2.12 -11.95 -7.35
C SER A 255 -3.28 -12.37 -8.27
N ARG A 256 -2.98 -12.97 -9.43
CA ARG A 256 -3.98 -13.45 -10.39
C ARG A 256 -4.73 -14.67 -9.86
N HIS A 257 -4.01 -15.63 -9.29
CA HIS A 257 -4.59 -16.93 -8.93
C HIS A 257 -5.23 -16.97 -7.54
N SER A 258 -4.75 -16.18 -6.58
CA SER A 258 -5.25 -16.19 -5.19
C SER A 258 -5.65 -14.80 -4.66
N GLY A 259 -5.49 -13.73 -5.44
CA GLY A 259 -5.83 -12.37 -5.01
C GLY A 259 -4.85 -11.78 -3.98
N THR A 260 -3.65 -12.37 -3.82
CA THR A 260 -2.64 -11.89 -2.87
C THR A 260 -1.24 -12.02 -3.45
N LYS A 261 -0.34 -11.10 -3.10
CA LYS A 261 1.07 -11.15 -3.55
C LYS A 261 1.96 -11.97 -2.63
N LYS A 262 1.46 -12.37 -1.45
CA LYS A 262 2.24 -13.10 -0.44
C LYS A 262 2.00 -14.62 -0.60
N ARG A 263 3.05 -15.36 -0.95
CA ARG A 263 3.04 -16.84 -1.12
C ARG A 263 2.36 -17.56 0.06
N GLY A 264 2.78 -17.28 1.29
CA GLY A 264 2.20 -17.92 2.48
C GLY A 264 0.70 -17.66 2.66
N LYS A 265 0.22 -16.44 2.33
CA LYS A 265 -1.22 -16.13 2.36
C LYS A 265 -1.97 -16.86 1.25
N ALA A 266 -1.38 -16.98 0.05
CA ALA A 266 -1.97 -17.74 -1.05
C ALA A 266 -2.12 -19.22 -0.69
N ILE A 267 -1.06 -19.85 -0.17
CA ILE A 267 -1.09 -21.26 0.26
C ILE A 267 -2.16 -21.49 1.35
N LYS A 268 -2.17 -20.66 2.40
CA LYS A 268 -3.19 -20.75 3.47
C LYS A 268 -4.61 -20.65 2.91
N LYS A 269 -4.85 -19.70 1.98
CA LYS A 269 -6.16 -19.52 1.33
C LYS A 269 -6.58 -20.76 0.54
N GLU A 270 -5.68 -21.34 -0.26
CA GLU A 270 -6.00 -22.53 -1.05
C GLU A 270 -6.23 -23.77 -0.17
N ARG A 271 -5.44 -23.95 0.89
CA ARG A 271 -5.63 -25.06 1.87
C ARG A 271 -6.99 -24.98 2.58
N ARG A 272 -7.44 -23.76 2.89
CA ARG A 272 -8.78 -23.53 3.46
C ARG A 272 -9.87 -23.89 2.45
N LYS A 273 -9.75 -23.42 1.21
CA LYS A 273 -10.68 -23.75 0.12
C LYS A 273 -10.79 -25.25 -0.15
N SER A 274 -9.68 -25.98 -0.08
CA SER A 274 -9.65 -27.42 -0.30
C SER A 274 -10.03 -28.25 0.94
N LYS A 275 -10.48 -27.62 2.04
CA LYS A 275 -10.81 -28.29 3.31
C LYS A 275 -9.67 -29.16 3.87
N GLY A 276 -8.41 -28.85 3.52
CA GLY A 276 -7.21 -29.56 3.98
C GLY A 276 -6.72 -30.70 3.06
N PHE A 277 -7.27 -30.84 1.85
CA PHE A 277 -6.80 -31.81 0.84
C PHE A 277 -5.84 -31.14 -0.17
N TYR A 278 -4.84 -31.87 -0.67
CA TYR A 278 -3.95 -31.37 -1.71
C TYR A 278 -4.68 -31.26 -3.04
N ASN A 279 -4.34 -30.22 -3.80
CA ASN A 279 -4.75 -30.08 -5.19
C ASN A 279 -3.55 -29.57 -6.01
N ALA A 280 -3.66 -29.63 -7.33
CA ALA A 280 -2.57 -29.23 -8.23
C ALA A 280 -2.10 -27.78 -8.00
N LYS A 281 -3.02 -26.90 -7.58
CA LYS A 281 -2.74 -25.48 -7.30
C LYS A 281 -1.92 -25.27 -6.03
N ILE A 282 -2.27 -25.97 -4.94
CA ILE A 282 -1.50 -25.97 -3.68
C ILE A 282 -0.08 -26.48 -3.97
N LEU A 283 0.05 -27.60 -4.69
CA LEU A 283 1.36 -28.15 -5.06
C LEU A 283 2.14 -27.17 -5.93
N SER A 284 1.49 -26.49 -6.88
CA SER A 284 2.15 -25.49 -7.72
C SER A 284 2.62 -24.27 -6.92
N HIS A 285 1.82 -23.81 -5.94
CA HIS A 285 2.16 -22.71 -5.01
C HIS A 285 3.25 -23.08 -4.01
N GLU A 286 3.34 -24.35 -3.63
CA GLU A 286 4.33 -24.83 -2.68
C GLU A 286 5.67 -25.06 -3.39
N TYR A 287 5.65 -25.69 -4.57
CA TYR A 287 6.86 -26.24 -5.17
C TYR A 287 7.38 -25.50 -6.40
N LEU A 288 6.56 -24.76 -7.15
CA LEU A 288 6.99 -24.15 -8.43
C LEU A 288 6.95 -22.61 -8.42
N TRP A 289 5.98 -22.02 -7.73
CA TRP A 289 5.79 -20.58 -7.59
C TRP A 289 6.13 -20.14 -6.17
#